data_AF-A0A0W8IN18-F1
#
_entry.id   AF-A0A0W8IN18-F1
#
_cell.length_a   1.000
_cell.length_b   1.000
_cell.length_c   1.000
_cell.angle_alpha   90.00
_cell.angle_beta   90.00
_cell.angle_gamma   90.00
#
_symmetry.space_group_name_H-M   'P 1'
#
loop_
_entity.id
_entity.type
_entity.pdbx_description
1 polymer ?
#
loop_
_entity_poly.entity_id
_entity_poly.type
_entity_poly.pdbx_seq_one_letter_code
_entity_poly.pdbx_strand_id
1 'polypeptide(L)'
;MVQRILFLHGAGLQPGPGGNPVLEAVRRQWPDADLVAPDLPSPENPDPELWQEAIGRAVRAIPDEPWVIVGHSLGGSEALRFLCNRIPTLLQRVVTVAAPCWCPQHPDWNERGFALPPTVGRTLADLEIVLVHAEDDDVVPSAHAHCLAEQLPSAELVLLRSGGHLPTSWTDRGLIA
;
A
#
# COMPACT_ATOMS: atom_id res chain seq x y z
N MET A 1 -11.73 -3.93 -16.37
CA MET A 1 -11.78 -5.10 -15.46
C MET A 1 -10.38 -5.34 -14.96
N VAL A 2 -10.20 -5.43 -13.64
CA VAL A 2 -8.90 -5.71 -13.02
C VAL A 2 -8.63 -7.20 -13.18
N GLN A 3 -7.55 -7.56 -13.87
CA GLN A 3 -7.21 -8.96 -14.12
C GLN A 3 -6.25 -9.53 -13.07
N ARG A 4 -5.39 -8.69 -12.50
CA ARG A 4 -4.42 -9.10 -11.48
C ARG A 4 -4.20 -8.02 -10.42
N ILE A 5 -4.08 -8.47 -9.17
CA ILE A 5 -3.82 -7.64 -8.00
C ILE A 5 -2.58 -8.16 -7.29
N LEU A 6 -1.57 -7.31 -7.10
CA LEU A 6 -0.47 -7.55 -6.19
C LEU A 6 -0.83 -6.97 -4.82
N PHE A 7 -1.05 -7.83 -3.83
CA PHE A 7 -1.31 -7.42 -2.46
C PHE A 7 -0.04 -7.46 -1.61
N LEU A 8 0.29 -6.36 -0.95
CA LEU A 8 1.45 -6.24 -0.06
C LEU A 8 0.96 -6.02 1.37
N HIS A 9 1.30 -6.95 2.27
CA HIS A 9 0.83 -6.91 3.65
C HIS A 9 1.62 -5.91 4.53
N GLY A 10 1.08 -5.58 5.70
CA GLY A 10 1.72 -4.71 6.69
C GLY A 10 2.83 -5.40 7.50
N ALA A 11 3.42 -4.65 8.43
CA ALA A 11 4.34 -5.20 9.44
C ALA A 11 3.59 -5.94 10.57
N GLY A 12 4.33 -6.57 11.46
CA GLY A 12 3.81 -7.34 12.58
C GLY A 12 3.52 -8.79 12.23
N LEU A 13 2.92 -9.51 13.19
CA LEU A 13 2.57 -10.92 13.03
C LEU A 13 1.62 -11.07 11.85
N GLN A 14 2.09 -11.73 10.79
CA GLN A 14 1.22 -12.05 9.66
C GLN A 14 0.41 -13.29 10.01
N PRO A 15 -0.92 -13.17 10.06
CA PRO A 15 -1.73 -14.35 10.18
C PRO A 15 -1.57 -15.16 8.87
N GLY A 16 -1.55 -16.49 8.96
CA GLY A 16 -1.37 -17.35 7.79
C GLY A 16 -2.42 -17.12 6.69
N PRO A 17 -2.35 -17.87 5.58
CA PRO A 17 -3.33 -17.74 4.49
C PRO A 17 -4.77 -17.77 5.02
N GLY A 18 -5.53 -16.68 4.83
CA GLY A 18 -6.90 -16.55 5.35
C GLY A 18 -7.09 -15.60 6.53
N GLY A 19 -6.03 -15.00 7.09
CA GLY A 19 -6.15 -14.24 8.34
C GLY A 19 -5.96 -12.73 8.28
N ASN A 20 -5.51 -12.15 7.16
CA ASN A 20 -5.43 -10.69 7.01
C ASN A 20 -6.80 -10.17 6.51
N PRO A 21 -7.57 -9.41 7.32
CA PRO A 21 -8.92 -8.99 6.93
C PRO A 21 -8.97 -8.13 5.66
N VAL A 22 -7.94 -7.33 5.41
CA VAL A 22 -7.84 -6.48 4.21
C VAL A 22 -7.62 -7.35 2.97
N LEU A 23 -6.72 -8.33 3.05
CA LEU A 23 -6.50 -9.30 1.96
C LEU A 23 -7.78 -10.09 1.65
N GLU A 24 -8.47 -10.59 2.68
CA GLU A 24 -9.72 -11.34 2.51
C GLU A 24 -10.84 -10.48 1.93
N ALA A 25 -10.89 -9.19 2.28
CA ALA A 25 -11.84 -8.25 1.67
C ALA A 25 -11.56 -8.06 0.18
N VAL A 26 -10.29 -7.89 -0.21
CA VAL A 26 -9.88 -7.80 -1.62
C VAL A 26 -10.25 -9.08 -2.37
N ARG A 27 -9.92 -10.26 -1.81
CA ARG A 27 -10.25 -11.55 -2.43
C ARG A 27 -11.76 -11.73 -2.64
N ARG A 28 -12.57 -11.32 -1.66
CA ARG A 28 -14.02 -11.42 -1.74
C ARG A 28 -14.61 -10.46 -2.78
N GLN A 29 -14.06 -9.26 -2.90
CA GLN A 29 -14.57 -8.24 -3.80
C GLN A 29 -14.17 -8.48 -5.27
N TRP A 30 -12.98 -9.05 -5.50
CA TRP A 30 -12.48 -9.39 -6.83
C TRP A 30 -12.13 -10.89 -6.92
N PRO A 31 -13.13 -11.79 -6.85
CA PRO A 31 -12.90 -13.24 -6.83
C PRO A 31 -12.32 -13.79 -8.14
N ASP A 32 -12.53 -13.09 -9.25
CA ASP A 32 -12.05 -13.46 -10.58
C ASP A 32 -10.66 -12.88 -10.91
N ALA A 33 -10.14 -11.97 -10.08
CA ALA A 33 -8.81 -11.41 -10.27
C ALA A 33 -7.75 -12.41 -9.79
N ASP A 34 -6.64 -12.52 -10.52
CA ASP A 34 -5.47 -13.23 -10.02
C ASP A 34 -4.84 -12.43 -8.88
N LEU A 35 -4.99 -12.90 -7.64
CA LEU A 35 -4.53 -12.21 -6.44
C LEU A 35 -3.21 -12.82 -5.96
N VAL A 36 -2.12 -12.09 -6.17
CA VAL A 36 -0.78 -12.47 -5.74
C VAL A 36 -0.45 -11.72 -4.45
N ALA A 37 -0.14 -12.45 -3.38
CA ALA A 37 0.27 -11.88 -2.09
C ALA A 37 1.59 -12.54 -1.66
N PRO A 38 2.77 -11.96 -1.98
CA PRO A 38 4.05 -12.52 -1.59
C PRO A 38 4.29 -12.38 -0.09
N ASP A 39 5.06 -13.30 0.48
CA ASP A 39 5.61 -13.13 1.81
C ASP A 39 6.69 -12.04 1.79
N LEU A 40 6.51 -10.99 2.60
CA LEU A 40 7.56 -10.00 2.85
C LEU A 40 8.39 -10.46 4.06
N PRO A 41 9.73 -10.39 3.97
CA PRO A 41 10.61 -11.05 4.92
C PRO A 41 10.56 -10.39 6.30
N SER A 42 10.63 -11.21 7.35
CA SER A 42 10.74 -10.78 8.75
C SER A 42 9.73 -9.68 9.15
N PRO A 43 8.42 -9.89 8.96
CA PRO A 43 7.44 -8.80 9.09
C PRO A 43 7.32 -8.23 10.50
N GLU A 44 7.71 -8.97 11.54
CA GLU A 44 7.78 -8.48 12.93
C GLU A 44 9.00 -7.57 13.19
N ASN A 45 10.01 -7.60 12.33
CA ASN A 45 11.19 -6.74 12.39
C ASN A 45 11.66 -6.44 10.94
N PRO A 46 10.91 -5.60 10.21
CA PRO A 46 11.11 -5.41 8.78
C PRO A 46 12.41 -4.69 8.50
N ASP A 47 13.13 -5.15 7.48
CA ASP A 47 14.29 -4.47 6.92
C ASP A 47 13.88 -3.77 5.61
N PRO A 48 14.08 -2.44 5.49
CA PRO A 48 13.63 -1.69 4.31
C PRO A 48 14.20 -2.22 3.00
N GLU A 49 15.48 -2.58 2.97
CA GLU A 49 16.15 -3.06 1.76
C GLU A 49 15.62 -4.44 1.34
N LEU A 50 15.49 -5.36 2.29
CA LEU A 50 14.96 -6.70 2.02
C LEU A 50 13.49 -6.67 1.55
N TRP A 51 12.68 -5.74 2.07
CA TRP A 51 11.31 -5.53 1.61
C TRP A 51 11.26 -5.03 0.16
N GLN A 52 12.09 -4.04 -0.19
CA GLN A 52 12.18 -3.56 -1.59
C GLN A 52 12.63 -4.64 -2.55
N GLU A 53 13.58 -5.49 -2.14
CA GLU A 53 14.00 -6.63 -2.93
C GLU A 53 12.87 -7.64 -3.14
N ALA A 54 12.10 -7.95 -2.08
CA ALA A 54 10.96 -8.87 -2.15
C ALA A 54 9.85 -8.32 -3.06
N ILE A 55 9.48 -7.05 -2.92
CA ILE A 55 8.54 -6.37 -3.81
C ILE A 55 9.06 -6.40 -5.25
N GLY A 56 10.34 -6.09 -5.47
CA GLY A 56 10.96 -6.14 -6.79
C GLY A 56 10.96 -7.54 -7.42
N ARG A 57 11.08 -8.62 -6.63
CA ARG A 57 10.91 -9.99 -7.13
C ARG A 57 9.46 -10.28 -7.50
N ALA A 58 8.49 -9.89 -6.66
CA ALA A 58 7.07 -10.08 -6.93
C ALA A 58 6.63 -9.34 -8.20
N VAL A 59 7.01 -8.08 -8.35
CA VAL A 59 6.71 -7.27 -9.54
C VAL A 59 7.30 -7.87 -10.82
N ARG A 60 8.53 -8.42 -10.77
CA ARG A 60 9.15 -9.09 -11.94
C ARG A 60 8.46 -10.39 -12.32
N ALA A 61 7.74 -11.02 -11.40
CA ALA A 61 6.98 -12.24 -11.66
C ALA A 61 5.59 -11.95 -12.25
N ILE A 62 5.15 -10.69 -12.25
CA ILE A 62 3.89 -10.28 -12.88
C ILE A 62 4.04 -10.41 -14.41
N PRO A 63 3.15 -11.18 -15.08
CA PRO A 63 3.06 -11.23 -16.54
C PRO A 63 2.85 -9.86 -17.18
N ASP A 64 3.13 -9.77 -18.49
CA ASP A 64 2.96 -8.55 -19.29
C ASP A 64 1.48 -8.26 -19.61
N GLU A 65 0.67 -8.06 -18.57
CA GLU A 65 -0.74 -7.70 -18.65
C GLU A 65 -1.11 -6.64 -17.61
N PRO A 66 -2.18 -5.84 -17.82
CA PRO A 66 -2.55 -4.75 -16.90
C PRO A 66 -2.89 -5.22 -15.48
N TRP A 67 -2.32 -4.57 -14.47
CA TRP A 67 -2.44 -4.98 -13.06
C TRP A 67 -2.42 -3.79 -12.10
N VAL A 68 -2.67 -4.05 -10.82
CA VAL A 68 -2.76 -3.04 -9.76
C VAL A 68 -2.02 -3.49 -8.50
N ILE A 69 -1.63 -2.52 -7.67
CA ILE A 69 -1.08 -2.77 -6.33
C ILE A 69 -2.12 -2.41 -5.28
N VAL A 70 -2.28 -3.28 -4.28
CA VAL A 70 -2.93 -2.96 -3.01
C VAL A 70 -1.91 -3.16 -1.89
N GLY A 71 -1.49 -2.10 -1.23
CA GLY A 71 -0.55 -2.18 -0.11
C GLY A 71 -1.20 -1.79 1.20
N HIS A 72 -1.18 -2.68 2.19
CA HIS A 72 -1.67 -2.41 3.55
C HIS A 72 -0.52 -1.97 4.47
N SER A 73 -0.75 -0.93 5.27
CA SER A 73 0.19 -0.43 6.28
C SER A 73 1.59 -0.25 5.69
N LEU A 74 2.63 -0.82 6.30
CA LEU A 74 4.00 -0.75 5.80
C LEU A 74 4.13 -1.20 4.33
N GLY A 75 3.36 -2.21 3.89
CA GLY A 75 3.36 -2.66 2.50
C GLY A 75 2.87 -1.59 1.52
N GLY A 76 1.98 -0.69 1.96
CA GLY A 76 1.55 0.48 1.19
C GLY A 76 2.65 1.52 1.03
N SER A 77 3.32 1.88 2.12
CA SER A 77 4.42 2.86 2.08
C SER A 77 5.61 2.32 1.27
N GLU A 78 5.91 1.03 1.41
CA GLU A 78 6.98 0.38 0.67
C GLU A 78 6.66 0.19 -0.81
N ALA A 79 5.39 0.04 -1.18
CA ALA A 79 4.96 0.11 -2.58
C ALA A 79 5.28 1.47 -3.20
N LEU A 80 4.92 2.56 -2.51
CA LEU A 80 5.21 3.92 -2.97
C LEU A 80 6.72 4.14 -3.11
N ARG A 81 7.50 3.69 -2.12
CA ARG A 81 8.97 3.80 -2.14
C ARG A 81 9.60 3.00 -3.28
N PHE A 82 9.09 1.81 -3.57
CA PHE A 82 9.53 0.99 -4.70
C PHE A 82 9.28 1.70 -6.03
N LEU A 83 8.09 2.28 -6.20
CA LEU A 83 7.70 2.95 -7.43
C LEU A 83 8.55 4.20 -7.72
N CYS A 84 9.11 4.84 -6.69
CA CYS A 84 10.07 5.93 -6.90
C CYS A 84 11.35 5.49 -7.66
N ASN A 85 11.70 4.22 -7.60
CA ASN A 85 12.87 3.66 -8.30
C ASN A 85 12.50 3.02 -9.63
N ARG A 86 11.30 2.42 -9.71
CA ARG A 86 10.85 1.68 -10.88
C ARG A 86 9.34 1.71 -10.98
N ILE A 87 8.83 2.33 -12.03
CA ILE A 87 7.41 2.31 -12.39
C ILE A 87 7.18 1.26 -13.49
N PRO A 88 6.42 0.18 -13.22
CA PRO A 88 6.07 -0.81 -14.24
C PRO A 88 5.10 -0.23 -15.28
N THR A 89 5.31 -0.52 -16.56
CA THR A 89 4.56 0.11 -17.67
C THR A 89 3.07 -0.25 -17.69
N LEU A 90 2.70 -1.45 -17.25
CA LEU A 90 1.31 -1.93 -17.24
C LEU A 90 0.64 -1.81 -15.86
N LEU A 91 1.29 -1.12 -14.91
CA LEU A 91 0.67 -0.80 -13.63
C LEU A 91 -0.39 0.28 -13.85
N GLN A 92 -1.66 -0.07 -13.59
CA GLN A 92 -2.78 0.85 -13.79
C GLN A 92 -3.02 1.76 -12.59
N ARG A 93 -2.90 1.20 -11.38
CA ARG A 93 -3.29 1.90 -10.15
C ARG A 93 -2.59 1.34 -8.92
N VAL A 94 -2.41 2.21 -7.93
CA VAL A 94 -1.94 1.87 -6.59
C VAL A 94 -2.98 2.28 -5.57
N VAL A 95 -3.39 1.36 -4.71
CA VAL A 95 -4.24 1.64 -3.55
C VAL A 95 -3.44 1.34 -2.30
N THR A 96 -3.18 2.35 -1.46
CA THR A 96 -2.58 2.15 -0.15
C THR A 96 -3.68 2.20 0.92
N VAL A 97 -3.64 1.28 1.89
CA VAL A 97 -4.64 1.18 2.96
C VAL A 97 -3.92 1.30 4.30
N ALA A 98 -4.27 2.29 5.10
CA ALA A 98 -3.68 2.53 6.42
C ALA A 98 -2.15 2.75 6.41
N ALA A 99 -1.60 3.35 5.35
CA ALA A 99 -0.16 3.46 5.14
C ALA A 99 0.49 4.54 6.02
N PRO A 100 1.58 4.22 6.75
CA PRO A 100 2.33 5.20 7.53
C PRO A 100 3.15 6.17 6.65
N CYS A 101 3.27 7.40 7.14
CA CYS A 101 4.11 8.46 6.57
C CYS A 101 5.25 8.79 7.53
N TRP A 102 6.52 8.54 7.16
CA TRP A 102 7.67 9.01 7.94
C TRP A 102 7.99 10.44 7.52
N CYS A 103 7.60 11.41 8.35
CA CYS A 103 7.81 12.82 8.08
C CYS A 103 8.17 13.59 9.36
N PRO A 104 8.76 14.79 9.22
CA PRO A 104 9.09 15.63 10.37
C PRO A 104 7.88 16.00 11.25
N GLN A 105 6.66 15.97 10.71
CA GLN A 105 5.43 16.26 11.46
C GLN A 105 5.03 15.14 12.43
N HIS A 106 5.53 13.92 12.24
CA HIS A 106 5.26 12.74 13.07
C HIS A 106 6.55 12.15 13.64
N PRO A 107 7.23 12.86 14.56
CA PRO A 107 8.56 12.49 15.05
C PRO A 107 8.58 11.21 15.89
N ASP A 108 7.44 10.66 16.29
CA ASP A 108 7.39 9.36 16.95
C ASP A 108 7.70 8.21 15.97
N TRP A 109 7.60 8.48 14.66
CA TRP A 109 7.95 7.57 13.57
C TRP A 109 9.31 7.96 12.97
N ASN A 110 10.39 7.60 13.68
CA ASN A 110 11.76 8.05 13.37
C ASN A 110 12.61 7.09 12.51
N GLU A 111 12.03 5.98 12.04
CA GLU A 111 12.75 5.00 11.21
C GLU A 111 12.95 5.50 9.79
N ARG A 112 14.03 6.27 9.59
CA ARG A 112 14.34 6.95 8.31
C ARG A 112 14.45 6.01 7.10
N GLY A 113 14.71 4.71 7.31
CA GLY A 113 14.81 3.72 6.23
C GLY A 113 13.53 3.57 5.40
N PHE A 114 12.38 3.93 5.98
CA PHE A 114 11.07 3.83 5.33
C PHE A 114 10.54 5.17 4.78
N ALA A 115 11.30 6.25 4.92
CA ALA A 115 10.88 7.56 4.44
C ALA A 115 10.84 7.62 2.91
N LEU A 116 9.79 8.24 2.38
CA LEU A 116 9.70 8.55 0.96
C LEU A 116 10.72 9.63 0.59
N PRO A 117 11.30 9.58 -0.63
CA PRO A 117 12.21 10.62 -1.07
C PRO A 117 11.46 11.96 -1.25
N PRO A 118 12.11 13.12 -1.06
CA PRO A 118 11.48 14.43 -1.27
C PRO A 118 10.94 14.68 -2.69
N THR A 119 11.32 13.84 -3.65
CA THR A 119 10.86 13.91 -5.04
C THR A 119 9.60 13.11 -5.32
N VAL A 120 9.07 12.36 -4.34
CA VAL A 120 7.99 11.37 -4.53
C VAL A 120 6.78 11.94 -5.30
N GLY A 121 6.29 13.12 -4.93
CA GLY A 121 5.16 13.76 -5.60
C GLY A 121 5.40 14.11 -7.07
N ARG A 122 6.65 14.38 -7.46
CA ARG A 122 7.01 14.56 -8.89
C ARG A 122 7.24 13.23 -9.58
N THR A 123 7.88 12.28 -8.90
CA THR A 123 8.23 10.97 -9.48
C THR A 123 6.98 10.15 -9.79
N LEU A 124 5.95 10.23 -8.95
CA LEU A 124 4.72 9.45 -9.08
C LEU A 124 3.52 10.28 -9.60
N ALA A 125 3.78 11.47 -10.17
CA ALA A 125 2.73 12.42 -10.55
C ALA A 125 1.73 11.87 -11.58
N ASP A 126 2.18 10.96 -12.45
CA ASP A 126 1.40 10.36 -13.53
C ASP A 126 0.74 9.03 -13.13
N LEU A 127 0.95 8.55 -11.89
CA LEU A 127 0.29 7.35 -11.40
C LEU A 127 -1.05 7.67 -10.75
N GLU A 128 -2.05 6.83 -11.03
CA GLU A 128 -3.28 6.81 -10.25
C GLU A 128 -3.00 6.18 -8.88
N ILE A 129 -2.98 7.01 -7.84
CA ILE A 129 -2.74 6.60 -6.46
C ILE A 129 -3.96 6.97 -5.61
N VAL A 130 -4.47 6.01 -4.85
CA VAL A 130 -5.55 6.20 -3.88
C VAL A 130 -5.03 5.88 -2.49
N LEU A 131 -5.10 6.86 -1.59
CA LEU A 131 -4.72 6.77 -0.19
C LEU A 131 -5.98 6.53 0.64
N VAL A 132 -6.18 5.31 1.12
CA VAL A 132 -7.32 4.93 1.96
C VAL A 132 -6.90 4.90 3.42
N HIS A 133 -7.64 5.57 4.29
CA HIS A 133 -7.36 5.58 5.73
C HIS A 133 -8.63 5.66 6.57
N ALA A 134 -8.66 5.00 7.73
CA ALA A 134 -9.77 5.14 8.68
C ALA A 134 -9.47 6.22 9.72
N GLU A 135 -10.44 7.08 10.02
CA GLU A 135 -10.26 8.17 11.00
C GLU A 135 -10.05 7.65 12.43
N ASP A 136 -10.51 6.44 12.73
CA ASP A 136 -10.37 5.74 14.01
C ASP A 136 -9.20 4.74 14.05
N ASP A 137 -8.24 4.83 13.12
CA ASP A 137 -7.01 4.03 13.15
C ASP A 137 -6.14 4.41 14.37
N ASP A 138 -6.01 3.46 15.29
CA ASP A 138 -5.29 3.57 16.56
C ASP A 138 -3.82 3.13 16.47
N VAL A 139 -3.40 2.57 15.34
CA VAL A 139 -2.03 2.13 15.08
C VAL A 139 -1.30 3.17 14.25
N VAL A 140 -1.90 3.59 13.13
CA VAL A 140 -1.38 4.64 12.25
C VAL A 140 -2.41 5.77 12.21
N PRO A 141 -2.24 6.86 12.96
CA PRO A 141 -3.20 7.96 12.96
C PRO A 141 -3.47 8.52 11.55
N SER A 142 -4.69 8.96 11.28
CA SER A 142 -5.09 9.52 9.96
C SER A 142 -4.26 10.72 9.51
N ALA A 143 -3.58 11.39 10.42
CA ALA A 143 -2.60 12.44 10.11
C ALA A 143 -1.44 11.95 9.22
N HIS A 144 -1.14 10.65 9.18
CA HIS A 144 -0.18 10.08 8.22
C HIS A 144 -0.74 10.06 6.79
N ALA A 145 -2.04 9.79 6.61
CA ALA A 145 -2.66 9.87 5.29
C ALA A 145 -2.70 11.30 4.75
N HIS A 146 -2.95 12.28 5.62
CA HIS A 146 -2.82 13.69 5.27
C HIS A 146 -1.38 14.06 4.86
N CYS A 147 -0.38 13.58 5.62
CA CYS A 147 1.03 13.73 5.25
C CYS A 147 1.36 13.11 3.89
N LEU A 148 0.86 11.92 3.59
CA LEU A 148 1.06 11.29 2.28
C LEU A 148 0.40 12.09 1.17
N ALA A 149 -0.82 12.60 1.39
CA ALA A 149 -1.53 13.45 0.41
C ALA A 149 -0.80 14.78 0.15
N GLU A 150 -0.16 15.37 1.16
CA GLU A 150 0.70 16.55 0.98
C GLU A 150 1.95 16.22 0.14
N GLN A 151 2.54 15.05 0.33
CA GLN A 151 3.71 14.59 -0.44
C GLN A 151 3.34 14.11 -1.86
N LEU A 152 2.10 13.66 -2.07
CA LEU A 152 1.56 13.12 -3.31
C LEU A 152 0.32 13.92 -3.75
N PRO A 153 0.50 15.16 -4.26
CA PRO A 153 -0.62 16.05 -4.57
C PRO A 153 -1.54 15.55 -5.69
N SER A 154 -1.09 14.58 -6.52
CA SER A 154 -1.91 13.92 -7.54
C SER A 154 -2.75 12.76 -6.99
N ALA A 155 -2.51 12.31 -5.75
CA ALA A 155 -3.21 11.17 -5.18
C ALA A 155 -4.60 11.54 -4.66
N GLU A 156 -5.54 10.62 -4.78
CA GLU A 156 -6.85 10.73 -4.15
C GLU A 156 -6.79 10.30 -2.68
N LEU A 157 -7.21 11.15 -1.76
CA LEU A 157 -7.35 10.80 -0.35
C LEU A 157 -8.77 10.38 -0.03
N VAL A 158 -8.94 9.13 0.44
CA VAL A 158 -10.22 8.56 0.85
C VAL A 158 -10.20 8.26 2.35
N LEU A 159 -10.93 9.08 3.12
CA LEU A 159 -11.12 8.86 4.55
C LEU A 159 -12.40 8.03 4.80
N LEU A 160 -12.24 6.99 5.62
CA LEU A 160 -13.33 6.18 6.16
C LEU A 160 -13.62 6.66 7.58
N ARG A 161 -14.90 6.80 7.93
CA ARG A 161 -15.28 7.23 9.29
C ARG A 161 -14.85 6.23 10.37
N SER A 162 -14.77 4.95 10.01
CA SER A 162 -14.44 3.87 10.93
C SER A 162 -13.84 2.67 10.20
N GLY A 163 -13.10 1.85 10.92
CA GLY A 163 -12.49 0.62 10.40
C GLY A 163 -11.16 0.25 11.06
N GLY A 164 -10.62 1.13 11.90
CA GLY A 164 -9.34 0.94 12.58
C GLY A 164 -8.19 0.74 11.61
N HIS A 165 -7.18 0.00 12.04
CA HIS A 165 -5.99 -0.27 11.23
C HIS A 165 -6.17 -1.32 10.11
N LEU A 166 -7.28 -2.06 10.12
CA LEU A 166 -7.59 -3.10 9.14
C LEU A 166 -8.93 -2.82 8.45
N PRO A 167 -9.11 -1.64 7.85
CA PRO A 167 -10.40 -1.28 7.27
C PRO A 167 -10.67 -2.11 6.03
N THR A 168 -11.91 -2.59 5.89
CA THR A 168 -12.34 -3.43 4.77
C THR A 168 -13.42 -2.77 3.90
N SER A 169 -14.17 -1.80 4.43
CA SER A 169 -15.30 -1.15 3.74
C SER A 169 -14.90 -0.27 2.53
N TRP A 170 -13.60 -0.06 2.31
CA TRP A 170 -13.11 0.63 1.11
C TRP A 170 -13.28 -0.19 -0.16
N THR A 171 -13.33 -1.52 -0.07
CA THR A 171 -13.48 -2.41 -1.24
C THR A 171 -14.80 -2.18 -1.96
N ASP A 172 -15.82 -1.73 -1.22
CA ASP A 172 -17.17 -1.47 -1.74
C ASP A 172 -17.26 -0.17 -2.56
N ARG A 173 -16.19 0.63 -2.60
CA ARG A 173 -16.14 1.94 -3.26
C ARG A 173 -15.62 1.91 -4.70
N GLY A 174 -15.30 0.75 -5.25
CA GLY A 174 -14.83 0.62 -6.64
C GLY A 174 -13.45 1.24 -6.89
N LEU A 175 -12.58 1.32 -5.88
CA LEU A 175 -11.32 2.07 -5.98
C LEU A 175 -10.25 1.39 -6.85
N ILE A 176 -10.41 0.12 -7.21
CA ILE A 176 -9.46 -0.63 -8.05
C ILE A 176 -9.92 -0.69 -9.53
N ALA A 177 -11.24 -0.60 -9.80
CA ALA A 177 -11.85 -0.93 -11.10
C ALA A 177 -12.82 0.14 -11.59
#